data_AF-A0A3N0GKJ5-F1
#
_entry.id   AF-A0A3N0GKJ5-F1
#
_cell.length_a   1.000
_cell.length_b   1.000
_cell.length_c   1.000
_cell.angle_alpha   90.00
_cell.angle_beta   90.00
_cell.angle_gamma   90.00
#
_symmetry.space_group_name_H-M   'P 1'
#
loop_
_entity.id
_entity.type
_entity.pdbx_description
1 polymer ?
#
loop_
_entity_poly.entity_id
_entity_poly.type
_entity_poly.pdbx_seq_one_letter_code
_entity_poly.pdbx_strand_id
1 'polypeptide(L)'
;MIAQIVSRASSPGYEDWWAKVGHAGYCSSPVELRGRDGQGRSVKILTRCKNRRASVCPSCSALYSGDTWQLVHQGISPLDSELLDGRPMVFATLTAPGFGAVHTAALNGGRCRPGTPDRCRHGVPIRCRSVHESDDVRLGEPLCPECYDYLRHVLFTWHAPQLWHRFTVRLRRLVRQRDRTARVSYVKVVELQRRGVPHFHAVIRLDDAAMPSAALVALVHEAAASVRLTVPSFGGELVALRFGTQTDVQPLLITVGEGDDRRVASYLAKYVTKSVSDFGLSPRRISPRAVAALDLRPHVREILWTVLTLAESPGPSEMARWLHTLGYRGHITTKTRAYSTTMGALRAHRAEWRSAQAGADDDGAGANRGINEWRFIKVGHRNEGERLLAKTADARTRASRLAAREESACGGSECEREG
;
A
#
# COMPACT_ATOMS: atom_id res chain seq x y z
N MET A 1 7.27 28.28 12.68
CA MET A 1 6.28 27.20 12.97
C MET A 1 5.68 27.33 14.36
N ILE A 2 6.47 27.40 15.44
CA ILE A 2 5.99 27.56 16.82
C ILE A 2 5.01 28.74 16.99
N ALA A 3 5.34 29.91 16.44
CA ALA A 3 4.45 31.07 16.49
C ALA A 3 3.06 30.81 15.86
N GLN A 4 2.97 30.00 14.80
CA GLN A 4 1.69 29.63 14.18
C GLN A 4 0.86 28.72 15.09
N ILE A 5 1.51 27.84 15.84
CA ILE A 5 0.87 26.94 16.80
C ILE A 5 0.29 27.75 17.97
N VAL A 6 1.12 28.59 18.59
CA VAL A 6 0.70 29.46 19.70
C VAL A 6 -0.43 30.38 19.25
N SER A 7 -0.28 31.03 18.09
CA SER A 7 -1.33 31.88 17.52
C SER A 7 -2.65 31.13 17.32
N ARG A 8 -2.62 29.86 16.90
CA ARG A 8 -3.83 29.06 16.76
C ARG A 8 -4.43 28.68 18.11
N ALA A 9 -3.60 28.17 19.02
CA ALA A 9 -4.02 27.71 20.34
C ALA A 9 -4.64 28.83 21.19
N SER A 10 -4.16 30.06 21.03
CA SER A 10 -4.69 31.24 21.71
C SER A 10 -5.82 31.95 20.95
N SER A 11 -6.29 31.41 19.83
CA SER A 11 -7.34 32.07 19.02
C SER A 11 -8.74 31.85 19.63
N PRO A 12 -9.64 32.86 19.60
CA PRO A 12 -10.99 32.72 20.16
C PRO A 12 -11.83 31.57 19.55
N GLY A 13 -11.56 31.18 18.30
CA GLY A 13 -12.22 30.08 17.60
C GLY A 13 -11.42 28.76 17.62
N TYR A 14 -10.54 28.58 18.60
CA TYR A 14 -9.72 27.36 18.72
C TYR A 14 -10.58 26.13 18.98
N GLU A 15 -11.47 26.17 19.98
CA GLU A 15 -12.28 25.01 20.38
C GLU A 15 -13.18 24.50 19.25
N ASP A 16 -13.91 25.40 18.57
CA ASP A 16 -14.74 25.06 17.41
C ASP A 16 -13.92 24.40 16.29
N TRP A 17 -12.72 24.92 16.05
CA TRP A 17 -11.82 24.33 15.06
C TRP A 17 -11.29 22.99 15.54
N TRP A 18 -10.91 22.88 16.80
CA TRP A 18 -10.38 21.66 17.38
C TRP A 18 -11.40 20.53 17.34
N ALA A 19 -12.66 20.82 17.67
CA ALA A 19 -13.78 19.91 17.51
C ALA A 19 -13.94 19.43 16.05
N LYS A 20 -13.85 20.35 15.06
CA LYS A 20 -13.88 19.98 13.62
C LYS A 20 -12.69 19.11 13.23
N VAL A 21 -11.49 19.39 13.75
CA VAL A 21 -10.29 18.58 13.51
C VAL A 21 -10.44 17.19 14.13
N GLY A 22 -10.96 17.10 15.36
CA GLY A 22 -11.29 15.85 16.05
C GLY A 22 -12.33 15.02 15.29
N HIS A 23 -13.39 15.66 14.78
CA HIS A 23 -14.41 15.00 13.96
C HIS A 23 -13.84 14.48 12.63
N ALA A 24 -12.91 15.23 12.02
CA ALA A 24 -12.12 14.76 10.88
C ALA A 24 -11.05 13.71 11.26
N GLY A 25 -11.02 13.28 12.52
CA GLY A 25 -10.12 12.27 13.06
C GLY A 25 -8.66 12.70 13.07
N TYR A 26 -8.40 13.98 13.30
CA TYR A 26 -7.05 14.56 13.31
C TYR A 26 -6.32 14.39 11.97
N CYS A 27 -7.06 14.49 10.86
CA CYS A 27 -6.49 14.46 9.52
C CYS A 27 -5.46 15.59 9.33
N SER A 28 -4.26 15.29 8.82
CA SER A 28 -3.20 16.29 8.57
C SER A 28 -3.44 17.14 7.31
N SER A 29 -4.41 16.76 6.47
CA SER A 29 -4.71 17.46 5.23
C SER A 29 -6.20 17.39 4.92
N PRO A 30 -7.08 17.82 5.84
CA PRO A 30 -8.52 17.61 5.72
C PRO A 30 -9.08 18.32 4.48
N VAL A 31 -10.20 17.82 3.98
CA VAL A 31 -10.97 18.51 2.94
C VAL A 31 -12.00 19.38 3.62
N GLU A 32 -11.91 20.69 3.40
CA GLU A 32 -12.88 21.65 3.89
C GLU A 32 -14.04 21.77 2.90
N LEU A 33 -15.25 21.55 3.40
CA LEU A 33 -16.49 21.64 2.64
C LEU A 33 -17.39 22.70 3.25
N ARG A 34 -18.17 23.38 2.41
CA ARG A 34 -19.17 24.36 2.82
C ARG A 34 -20.55 23.94 2.32
N GLY A 35 -21.52 23.94 3.22
CA GLY A 35 -22.94 23.70 2.93
C GLY A 35 -23.81 24.83 3.46
N ARG A 36 -25.12 24.68 3.26
CA ARG A 36 -26.16 25.51 3.91
C ARG A 36 -27.08 24.60 4.73
N ASP A 37 -27.37 24.99 5.97
CA ASP A 37 -28.35 24.29 6.81
C ASP A 37 -29.80 24.57 6.36
N GLY A 38 -30.77 23.95 7.05
CA GLY A 38 -32.20 24.12 6.75
C GLY A 38 -32.70 25.56 6.92
N GLN A 39 -31.94 26.42 7.60
CA GLN A 39 -32.21 27.84 7.82
C GLN A 39 -31.39 28.74 6.88
N GLY A 40 -30.66 28.16 5.91
CA GLY A 40 -29.86 28.88 4.93
C GLY A 40 -28.51 29.40 5.44
N ARG A 41 -28.10 29.11 6.68
CA ARG A 41 -26.83 29.57 7.25
C ARG A 41 -25.68 28.76 6.69
N SER A 42 -24.53 29.41 6.48
CA SER A 42 -23.35 28.74 5.95
C SER A 42 -22.66 27.89 7.02
N VAL A 43 -22.57 26.59 6.77
CA VAL A 43 -21.86 25.63 7.64
C VAL A 43 -20.59 25.16 6.96
N LYS A 44 -19.49 25.11 7.72
CA LYS A 44 -18.20 24.57 7.26
C LYS A 44 -17.82 23.34 8.05
N ILE A 45 -17.49 22.26 7.35
CA ILE A 45 -17.01 21.01 7.95
C ILE A 45 -15.63 20.64 7.44
N LEU A 46 -14.92 19.86 8.25
CA LEU A 46 -13.69 19.19 7.85
C LEU A 46 -13.98 17.70 7.68
N THR A 47 -13.55 17.14 6.56
CA THR A 47 -13.64 15.70 6.31
C THR A 47 -12.25 15.11 6.09
N ARG A 48 -12.10 13.81 6.36
CA ARG A 48 -10.85 13.06 6.15
C ARG A 48 -10.43 13.12 4.68
N CYS A 49 -9.13 13.29 4.44
CA CYS A 49 -8.54 13.32 3.08
C CYS A 49 -8.54 11.95 2.36
N LYS A 50 -8.77 10.86 3.11
CA LYS A 50 -8.77 9.48 2.60
C LYS A 50 -7.46 9.05 1.92
N ASN A 51 -6.36 9.76 2.17
CA ASN A 51 -5.06 9.40 1.62
C ASN A 51 -4.47 8.21 2.39
N ARG A 52 -4.16 7.13 1.68
CA ARG A 52 -3.61 5.89 2.26
C ARG A 52 -2.16 6.02 2.75
N ARG A 53 -1.42 7.05 2.32
CA ARG A 53 0.03 7.15 2.50
C ARG A 53 0.38 7.80 3.84
N ALA A 54 1.16 7.11 4.66
CA ALA A 54 1.52 7.59 6.00
C ALA A 54 2.31 8.90 5.95
N SER A 55 3.20 9.05 4.97
CA SER A 55 3.98 10.27 4.74
C SER A 55 3.14 11.51 4.42
N VAL A 56 1.93 11.34 3.89
CA VAL A 56 0.99 12.45 3.63
C VAL A 56 0.10 12.71 4.84
N CYS A 57 -0.57 11.66 5.31
CA CYS A 57 -1.55 11.73 6.38
C CYS A 57 -1.53 10.47 7.25
N PRO A 58 -0.79 10.49 8.37
CA PRO A 58 -0.71 9.36 9.30
C PRO A 58 -2.08 8.87 9.78
N SER A 59 -2.96 9.79 10.20
CA SER A 59 -4.32 9.45 10.65
C SER A 59 -5.17 8.70 9.61
N CYS A 60 -5.21 9.19 8.37
CA CYS A 60 -6.01 8.54 7.31
C CYS A 60 -5.35 7.26 6.81
N SER A 61 -4.02 7.21 6.81
CA SER A 61 -3.25 6.03 6.47
C SER A 61 -3.44 4.90 7.48
N ALA A 62 -3.39 5.20 8.78
CA ALA A 62 -3.65 4.24 9.85
C ALA A 62 -5.07 3.67 9.76
N LEU A 63 -6.06 4.51 9.49
CA LEU A 63 -7.44 4.05 9.28
C LEU A 63 -7.56 3.12 8.06
N TYR A 64 -6.94 3.50 6.94
CA TYR A 64 -6.92 2.68 5.71
C TYR A 64 -6.19 1.35 5.92
N SER A 65 -5.09 1.35 6.68
CA SER A 65 -4.35 0.17 7.08
C SER A 65 -5.22 -0.76 7.92
N GLY A 66 -5.93 -0.21 8.91
CA GLY A 66 -6.88 -0.97 9.74
C GLY A 66 -8.02 -1.58 8.91
N ASP A 67 -8.57 -0.84 7.94
CA ASP A 67 -9.59 -1.39 7.03
C ASP A 67 -9.05 -2.51 6.17
N THR A 68 -7.84 -2.35 5.64
CA THR A 68 -7.18 -3.39 4.85
C THR A 68 -6.93 -4.62 5.71
N TRP A 69 -6.51 -4.44 6.96
CA TRP A 69 -6.36 -5.53 7.91
C TRP A 69 -7.67 -6.31 8.06
N GLN A 70 -8.80 -5.63 8.26
CA GLN A 70 -10.12 -6.28 8.37
C GLN A 70 -10.50 -7.04 7.10
N LEU A 71 -10.24 -6.45 5.92
CA LEU A 71 -10.49 -7.11 4.64
C LEU A 71 -9.68 -8.38 4.44
N VAL A 72 -8.41 -8.37 4.86
CA VAL A 72 -7.51 -9.52 4.73
C VAL A 72 -7.89 -10.56 5.77
N HIS A 73 -8.00 -10.17 7.04
CA HIS A 73 -8.33 -11.06 8.15
C HIS A 73 -9.64 -11.79 7.92
N GLN A 74 -10.73 -11.10 7.59
CA GLN A 74 -12.01 -11.75 7.31
C GLN A 74 -11.95 -12.68 6.09
N GLY A 75 -11.06 -12.41 5.13
CA GLY A 75 -10.86 -13.29 3.97
C GLY A 75 -9.96 -14.49 4.24
N ILE A 76 -9.23 -14.49 5.36
CA ILE A 76 -8.46 -15.65 5.84
C ILE A 76 -9.35 -16.45 6.81
N SER A 77 -9.84 -15.76 7.84
CA SER A 77 -10.65 -16.29 8.93
C SER A 77 -12.00 -15.55 8.96
N PRO A 78 -13.02 -16.02 8.21
CA PRO A 78 -14.36 -15.48 8.34
C PRO A 78 -14.90 -15.76 9.76
N LEU A 79 -15.79 -14.90 10.25
CA LEU A 79 -16.34 -14.99 11.61
C LEU A 79 -17.20 -16.25 11.83
N ASP A 80 -17.67 -16.88 10.74
CA ASP A 80 -18.39 -18.15 10.76
C ASP A 80 -17.38 -19.31 10.60
N SER A 81 -17.04 -19.94 11.73
CA SER A 81 -15.93 -20.89 11.88
C SER A 81 -16.09 -22.22 11.12
N GLU A 82 -17.30 -22.59 10.71
CA GLU A 82 -17.55 -23.83 9.94
C GLU A 82 -16.88 -23.83 8.55
N LEU A 83 -16.48 -22.66 8.07
CA LEU A 83 -15.83 -22.49 6.76
C LEU A 83 -14.30 -22.63 6.81
N LEU A 84 -13.69 -22.73 8.00
CA LEU A 84 -12.24 -22.73 8.19
C LEU A 84 -11.59 -24.07 7.85
N ASP A 85 -12.31 -25.19 7.97
CA ASP A 85 -11.69 -26.50 7.88
C ASP A 85 -11.21 -26.81 6.45
N GLY A 86 -9.89 -26.75 6.28
CA GLY A 86 -9.18 -27.37 5.16
C GLY A 86 -9.10 -26.57 3.86
N ARG A 87 -9.54 -25.30 3.81
CA ARG A 87 -9.46 -24.51 2.56
C ARG A 87 -8.01 -24.30 2.11
N PRO A 88 -7.65 -24.65 0.86
CA PRO A 88 -6.30 -24.44 0.36
C PRO A 88 -5.98 -22.96 0.28
N MET A 89 -4.92 -22.55 0.95
CA MET A 89 -4.51 -21.16 1.03
C MET A 89 -3.00 -21.03 0.96
N VAL A 90 -2.53 -20.02 0.21
CA VAL A 90 -1.12 -19.69 0.09
C VAL A 90 -0.90 -18.19 0.21
N PHE A 91 0.25 -17.82 0.78
CA PHE A 91 0.84 -16.50 0.65
C PHE A 91 1.84 -16.54 -0.51
N ALA A 92 1.58 -15.76 -1.55
CA ALA A 92 2.39 -15.71 -2.75
C ALA A 92 3.03 -14.33 -2.93
N THR A 93 4.34 -14.32 -3.15
CA THR A 93 5.13 -13.16 -3.55
C THR A 93 5.63 -13.33 -4.97
N LEU A 94 5.08 -12.56 -5.92
CA LEU A 94 5.48 -12.55 -7.32
C LEU A 94 6.34 -11.32 -7.61
N THR A 95 7.59 -11.55 -7.99
CA THR A 95 8.58 -10.48 -8.20
C THR A 95 8.89 -10.22 -9.67
N ALA A 96 9.42 -9.04 -9.96
CA ALA A 96 10.02 -8.74 -11.25
C ALA A 96 11.35 -9.51 -11.43
N PRO A 97 11.78 -9.78 -12.68
CA PRO A 97 13.12 -10.29 -12.94
C PRO A 97 14.19 -9.28 -12.48
N GLY A 98 15.44 -9.74 -12.44
CA GLY A 98 16.58 -8.85 -12.29
C GLY A 98 16.81 -8.05 -13.58
N PHE A 99 17.03 -6.74 -13.45
CA PHE A 99 17.40 -5.85 -14.56
C PHE A 99 18.88 -5.44 -14.53
N GLY A 100 19.62 -5.89 -13.53
CA GLY A 100 21.01 -5.51 -13.29
C GLY A 100 21.37 -5.79 -11.84
N ALA A 101 22.67 -5.80 -11.54
CA ALA A 101 23.13 -5.95 -10.17
C ALA A 101 22.87 -4.66 -9.37
N VAL A 102 22.31 -4.78 -8.18
CA VAL A 102 21.98 -3.65 -7.29
C VAL A 102 22.62 -3.82 -5.91
N HIS A 103 22.69 -2.78 -5.10
CA HIS A 103 23.02 -2.95 -3.69
C HIS A 103 21.86 -3.62 -2.94
N THR A 104 22.18 -4.59 -2.08
CA THR A 104 21.25 -5.37 -1.27
C THR A 104 21.80 -5.53 0.14
N ALA A 105 20.92 -5.54 1.15
CA ALA A 105 21.29 -5.94 2.49
C ALA A 105 21.28 -7.47 2.54
N ALA A 106 22.35 -8.08 3.04
CA ALA A 106 22.38 -9.52 3.22
C ALA A 106 21.49 -9.89 4.42
N LEU A 107 20.77 -11.02 4.31
CA LEU A 107 19.82 -11.47 5.35
C LEU A 107 20.49 -11.74 6.72
N ASN A 108 21.79 -12.01 6.72
CA ASN A 108 22.59 -12.36 7.90
C ASN A 108 23.56 -11.24 8.32
N GLY A 109 23.32 -9.98 7.91
CA GLY A 109 24.28 -8.89 8.14
C GLY A 109 25.61 -9.05 7.39
N GLY A 110 25.66 -9.98 6.43
CA GLY A 110 26.83 -10.22 5.61
C GLY A 110 27.08 -9.15 4.54
N ARG A 111 28.12 -9.40 3.74
CA ARG A 111 28.50 -8.53 2.62
C ARG A 111 27.38 -8.43 1.58
N CYS A 112 27.21 -7.24 1.01
CA CYS A 112 26.17 -6.92 0.04
C CYS A 112 26.06 -7.92 -1.12
N ARG A 113 27.18 -8.18 -1.81
CA ARG A 113 27.32 -9.14 -2.92
C ARG A 113 28.73 -9.75 -2.86
N PRO A 114 28.94 -10.79 -2.03
CA PRO A 114 30.24 -11.45 -1.89
C PRO A 114 30.62 -12.16 -3.20
N GLY A 115 31.92 -12.43 -3.37
CA GLY A 115 32.47 -13.07 -4.56
C GLY A 115 33.82 -12.48 -4.98
N THR A 116 34.41 -13.05 -6.02
CA THR A 116 35.63 -12.53 -6.65
C THR A 116 35.36 -11.14 -7.24
N PRO A 117 36.34 -10.22 -7.17
CA PRO A 117 36.20 -8.92 -7.82
C PRO A 117 36.02 -9.15 -9.32
N ASP A 118 34.91 -8.66 -9.83
CA ASP A 118 34.59 -8.71 -11.25
C ASP A 118 34.13 -7.32 -11.67
N ARG A 119 34.47 -6.92 -12.90
CA ARG A 119 34.15 -5.61 -13.47
C ARG A 119 33.28 -5.81 -14.70
N CYS A 120 32.27 -4.97 -14.86
CA CYS A 120 31.51 -4.97 -16.10
C CYS A 120 32.35 -4.41 -17.26
N ARG A 121 31.80 -4.48 -18.47
CA ARG A 121 32.36 -3.86 -19.68
C ARG A 121 32.62 -2.35 -19.58
N HIS A 122 31.94 -1.65 -18.66
CA HIS A 122 32.15 -0.21 -18.39
C HIS A 122 33.25 0.02 -17.32
N GLY A 123 33.95 -1.03 -16.90
CA GLY A 123 35.00 -0.96 -15.89
C GLY A 123 34.51 -0.82 -14.45
N VAL A 124 33.20 -0.84 -14.19
CA VAL A 124 32.64 -0.68 -12.84
C VAL A 124 32.57 -2.01 -12.09
N PRO A 125 32.96 -2.08 -10.79
CA PRO A 125 32.81 -3.30 -10.00
C PRO A 125 31.34 -3.76 -9.91
N ILE A 126 31.08 -5.02 -10.28
CA ILE A 126 29.73 -5.63 -10.19
C ILE A 126 29.56 -6.50 -8.94
N ARG A 127 30.38 -6.23 -7.92
CA ARG A 127 30.31 -6.79 -6.58
C ARG A 127 30.47 -5.66 -5.57
N CYS A 128 29.75 -5.75 -4.47
CA CYS A 128 29.91 -4.86 -3.33
C CYS A 128 30.24 -5.71 -2.11
N ARG A 129 31.37 -5.44 -1.46
CA ARG A 129 31.80 -6.17 -0.25
C ARG A 129 31.46 -5.45 1.04
N SER A 130 30.89 -4.24 0.96
CA SER A 130 30.39 -3.52 2.12
C SER A 130 29.23 -4.26 2.75
N VAL A 131 29.09 -4.13 4.07
CA VAL A 131 27.87 -4.46 4.78
C VAL A 131 26.99 -3.21 4.75
N HIS A 132 25.74 -3.38 4.34
CA HIS A 132 24.77 -2.29 4.30
C HIS A 132 23.78 -2.47 5.43
N GLU A 133 23.62 -1.43 6.24
CA GLU A 133 22.53 -1.33 7.21
C GLU A 133 21.18 -1.21 6.51
N SER A 134 20.11 -1.44 7.26
CA SER A 134 18.76 -1.51 6.69
C SER A 134 18.27 -0.20 6.07
N ASP A 135 18.84 0.94 6.46
CA ASP A 135 18.51 2.30 6.04
C ASP A 135 19.52 2.91 5.06
N ASP A 136 20.56 2.15 4.64
CA ASP A 136 21.56 2.62 3.68
C ASP A 136 20.89 3.05 2.36
N VAL A 137 21.09 4.32 1.99
CA VAL A 137 20.50 4.98 0.82
C VAL A 137 20.92 4.34 -0.51
N ARG A 138 22.03 3.60 -0.54
CA ARG A 138 22.50 2.86 -1.71
C ARG A 138 21.64 1.64 -2.00
N LEU A 139 20.92 1.11 -1.02
CA LEU A 139 20.11 -0.10 -1.21
C LEU A 139 19.09 0.07 -2.34
N GLY A 140 19.14 -0.85 -3.30
CA GLY A 140 18.34 -0.80 -4.52
C GLY A 140 18.98 -0.04 -5.68
N GLU A 141 20.01 0.80 -5.45
CA GLU A 141 20.77 1.45 -6.52
C GLU A 141 21.57 0.41 -7.32
N PRO A 142 21.70 0.57 -8.65
CA PRO A 142 22.51 -0.30 -9.48
C PRO A 142 24.00 -0.15 -9.14
N LEU A 143 24.74 -1.26 -9.15
CA LEU A 143 26.21 -1.21 -9.03
C LEU A 143 26.84 -0.49 -10.22
N CYS A 144 26.27 -0.66 -11.41
CA CYS A 144 26.64 0.06 -12.62
C CYS A 144 25.35 0.52 -13.31
N PRO A 145 25.05 1.84 -13.33
CA PRO A 145 23.85 2.38 -13.97
C PRO A 145 23.74 1.97 -15.44
N GLU A 146 24.84 1.99 -16.20
CA GLU A 146 24.87 1.62 -17.62
C GLU A 146 24.64 0.11 -17.88
N CYS A 147 24.81 -0.75 -16.87
CA CYS A 147 24.48 -2.18 -16.98
C CYS A 147 23.04 -2.47 -16.59
N TYR A 148 22.31 -1.50 -16.02
CA TYR A 148 20.96 -1.71 -15.56
C TYR A 148 19.96 -1.47 -16.69
N ASP A 149 19.12 -2.47 -16.97
CA ASP A 149 18.09 -2.43 -18.01
C ASP A 149 16.85 -1.64 -17.53
N TYR A 150 16.96 -0.31 -17.59
CA TYR A 150 15.88 0.60 -17.23
C TYR A 150 14.66 0.46 -18.16
N LEU A 151 14.88 0.17 -19.45
CA LEU A 151 13.81 -0.04 -20.42
C LEU A 151 12.88 -1.17 -19.95
N ARG A 152 13.43 -2.36 -19.71
CA ARG A 152 12.62 -3.50 -19.26
C ARG A 152 12.07 -3.30 -17.86
N HIS A 153 12.78 -2.58 -16.98
CA HIS A 153 12.25 -2.18 -15.67
C HIS A 153 10.95 -1.39 -15.84
N VAL A 154 10.97 -0.32 -16.63
CA VAL A 154 9.82 0.56 -16.80
C VAL A 154 8.69 -0.14 -17.53
N LEU A 155 8.99 -0.90 -18.59
CA LEU A 155 7.98 -1.71 -19.29
C LEU A 155 7.32 -2.74 -18.36
N PHE A 156 8.11 -3.45 -17.54
CA PHE A 156 7.55 -4.35 -16.53
C PHE A 156 6.64 -3.60 -15.56
N THR A 157 7.09 -2.45 -15.05
CA THR A 157 6.33 -1.63 -14.08
C THR A 157 5.00 -1.13 -14.66
N TRP A 158 5.03 -0.63 -15.90
CA TRP A 158 3.86 -0.17 -16.64
C TRP A 158 2.85 -1.29 -16.91
N HIS A 159 3.36 -2.46 -17.29
CA HIS A 159 2.55 -3.63 -17.64
C HIS A 159 2.29 -4.59 -16.47
N ALA A 160 2.75 -4.26 -15.25
CA ALA A 160 2.54 -5.07 -14.06
C ALA A 160 1.04 -5.39 -13.81
N PRO A 161 0.08 -4.46 -14.00
CA PRO A 161 -1.34 -4.79 -13.91
C PRO A 161 -1.78 -5.87 -14.91
N GLN A 162 -1.29 -5.84 -16.14
CA GLN A 162 -1.60 -6.81 -17.19
C GLN A 162 -0.95 -8.17 -16.91
N LEU A 163 0.29 -8.18 -16.41
CA LEU A 163 0.97 -9.41 -15.97
C LEU A 163 0.19 -10.08 -14.84
N TRP A 164 -0.25 -9.30 -13.84
CA TRP A 164 -1.13 -9.81 -12.78
C TRP A 164 -2.45 -10.36 -13.34
N HIS A 165 -3.09 -9.64 -14.26
CA HIS A 165 -4.32 -10.12 -14.89
C HIS A 165 -4.11 -11.47 -15.58
N ARG A 166 -3.08 -11.59 -16.44
CA ARG A 166 -2.72 -12.84 -17.12
C ARG A 166 -2.42 -13.97 -16.14
N PHE A 167 -1.69 -13.69 -15.06
CA PHE A 167 -1.45 -14.64 -13.98
C PHE A 167 -2.76 -15.18 -13.39
N THR A 168 -3.68 -14.30 -12.99
CA THR A 168 -4.94 -14.75 -12.40
C THR A 168 -5.86 -15.49 -13.39
N VAL A 169 -5.80 -15.15 -14.68
CA VAL A 169 -6.52 -15.90 -15.73
C VAL A 169 -5.91 -17.29 -15.88
N ARG A 170 -4.58 -17.40 -15.96
CA ARG A 170 -3.87 -18.68 -16.08
C ARG A 170 -4.10 -19.56 -14.86
N LEU A 171 -3.97 -19.01 -13.65
CA LEU A 171 -4.21 -19.73 -12.41
C LEU A 171 -5.64 -20.28 -12.35
N ARG A 172 -6.66 -19.49 -12.70
CA ARG A 172 -8.05 -19.97 -12.76
C ARG A 172 -8.24 -21.10 -13.76
N ARG A 173 -7.59 -21.04 -14.92
CA ARG A 173 -7.65 -22.12 -15.93
C ARG A 173 -7.01 -23.40 -15.40
N LEU A 174 -5.83 -23.29 -14.78
CA LEU A 174 -5.12 -24.42 -14.18
C LEU A 174 -5.90 -25.08 -13.06
N VAL A 175 -6.45 -24.28 -12.14
CA VAL A 175 -7.31 -24.78 -11.07
C VAL A 175 -8.53 -25.49 -11.65
N ARG A 176 -9.23 -24.88 -12.63
CA ARG A 176 -10.41 -25.49 -13.26
C ARG A 176 -10.15 -26.79 -14.01
N GLN A 177 -8.93 -26.98 -14.52
CA GLN A 177 -8.52 -28.24 -15.15
C GLN A 177 -8.37 -29.37 -14.13
N ARG A 178 -8.00 -29.03 -12.89
CA ARG A 178 -7.81 -30.00 -11.81
C ARG A 178 -9.05 -30.23 -10.97
N ASP A 179 -9.84 -29.18 -10.78
CA ASP A 179 -11.07 -29.15 -10.00
C ASP A 179 -12.00 -28.07 -10.59
N ARG A 180 -13.13 -28.51 -11.18
CA ARG A 180 -14.09 -27.62 -11.85
C ARG A 180 -14.94 -26.81 -10.88
N THR A 181 -15.11 -27.26 -9.64
CA THR A 181 -15.92 -26.56 -8.62
C THR A 181 -15.11 -25.51 -7.89
N ALA A 182 -13.78 -25.72 -7.78
CA ALA A 182 -12.88 -24.79 -7.11
C ALA A 182 -12.92 -23.36 -7.69
N ARG A 183 -13.15 -22.38 -6.80
CA ARG A 183 -13.13 -20.95 -7.13
C ARG A 183 -11.89 -20.28 -6.54
N VAL A 184 -11.08 -19.67 -7.40
CA VAL A 184 -9.93 -18.86 -6.96
C VAL A 184 -10.39 -17.52 -6.40
N SER A 185 -10.13 -17.32 -5.10
CA SER A 185 -10.34 -16.07 -4.38
C SER A 185 -9.00 -15.49 -3.92
N TYR A 186 -8.82 -14.18 -3.99
CA TYR A 186 -7.58 -13.55 -3.55
C TYR A 186 -7.76 -12.12 -3.07
N VAL A 187 -6.80 -11.66 -2.27
CA VAL A 187 -6.43 -10.25 -2.11
C VAL A 187 -4.98 -10.10 -2.53
N LYS A 188 -4.67 -8.99 -3.21
CA LYS A 188 -3.30 -8.62 -3.56
C LYS A 188 -2.96 -7.25 -3.00
N VAL A 189 -1.70 -7.07 -2.64
CA VAL A 189 -1.06 -5.79 -2.36
C VAL A 189 0.16 -5.65 -3.28
N VAL A 190 0.36 -4.46 -3.83
CA VAL A 190 1.55 -4.10 -4.59
C VAL A 190 2.47 -3.26 -3.73
N GLU A 191 3.73 -3.67 -3.68
CA GLU A 191 4.79 -2.92 -3.03
C GLU A 191 5.92 -2.65 -4.03
N LEU A 192 6.59 -1.51 -3.90
CA LEU A 192 7.84 -1.26 -4.63
C LEU A 192 9.01 -1.87 -3.86
N GLN A 193 9.78 -2.72 -4.53
CA GLN A 193 11.06 -3.19 -3.99
C GLN A 193 12.01 -2.00 -3.81
N ARG A 194 13.08 -2.15 -3.01
CA ARG A 194 14.07 -1.07 -2.81
C ARG A 194 14.65 -0.47 -4.10
N ARG A 195 14.67 -1.26 -5.18
CA ARG A 195 15.07 -0.83 -6.53
C ARG A 195 13.95 -0.15 -7.33
N GLY A 196 12.80 0.18 -6.75
CA GLY A 196 11.73 0.93 -7.42
C GLY A 196 10.77 0.12 -8.30
N VAL A 197 10.98 -1.19 -8.48
CA VAL A 197 10.08 -2.04 -9.27
C VAL A 197 8.95 -2.63 -8.43
N PRO A 198 7.70 -2.71 -8.92
CA PRO A 198 6.61 -3.34 -8.21
C PRO A 198 6.77 -4.86 -8.09
N HIS A 199 6.34 -5.40 -6.97
CA HIS A 199 6.09 -6.82 -6.74
C HIS A 199 4.73 -7.02 -6.06
N PHE A 200 4.18 -8.21 -6.20
CA PHE A 200 2.85 -8.55 -5.69
C PHE A 200 2.99 -9.45 -4.48
N HIS A 201 2.36 -9.08 -3.37
CA HIS A 201 2.01 -9.99 -2.30
C HIS A 201 0.54 -10.35 -2.43
N ALA A 202 0.19 -11.61 -2.31
CA ALA A 202 -1.19 -12.05 -2.39
C ALA A 202 -1.47 -13.19 -1.42
N VAL A 203 -2.64 -13.12 -0.78
CA VAL A 203 -3.25 -14.31 -0.19
C VAL A 203 -4.20 -14.86 -1.24
N ILE A 204 -3.93 -16.09 -1.67
CA ILE A 204 -4.72 -16.80 -2.66
C ILE A 204 -5.31 -18.02 -1.97
N ARG A 205 -6.63 -18.17 -2.05
CA ARG A 205 -7.35 -19.33 -1.54
C ARG A 205 -8.23 -19.95 -2.61
N LEU A 206 -8.55 -21.23 -2.43
CA LEU A 206 -9.59 -21.91 -3.19
C LEU A 206 -10.83 -22.03 -2.31
N ASP A 207 -11.95 -21.50 -2.79
CA ASP A 207 -13.26 -21.80 -2.22
C ASP A 207 -13.78 -23.08 -2.89
N ASP A 208 -14.49 -23.92 -2.13
CA ASP A 208 -15.22 -25.09 -2.63
C ASP A 208 -14.32 -26.12 -3.35
N ALA A 209 -13.11 -26.36 -2.80
CA ALA A 209 -12.07 -27.20 -3.38
C ALA A 209 -11.62 -28.30 -2.42
N ALA A 210 -11.36 -29.50 -2.95
CA ALA A 210 -10.91 -30.67 -2.17
C ALA A 210 -9.39 -30.95 -2.26
N MET A 211 -8.63 -30.10 -2.96
CA MET A 211 -7.19 -30.30 -3.18
C MET A 211 -6.35 -29.76 -2.01
N PRO A 212 -5.13 -30.25 -1.73
CA PRO A 212 -4.30 -29.71 -0.65
C PRO A 212 -3.61 -28.37 -1.04
N SER A 213 -3.21 -27.57 -0.04
CA SER A 213 -2.44 -26.32 -0.26
C SER A 213 -1.15 -26.53 -1.07
N ALA A 214 -0.48 -27.68 -0.92
CA ALA A 214 0.71 -28.01 -1.72
C ALA A 214 0.42 -28.09 -3.24
N ALA A 215 -0.76 -28.57 -3.62
CA ALA A 215 -1.19 -28.55 -5.02
C ALA A 215 -1.41 -27.11 -5.50
N LEU A 216 -2.02 -26.25 -4.67
CA LEU A 216 -2.17 -24.82 -4.98
C LEU A 216 -0.80 -24.12 -5.14
N VAL A 217 0.18 -24.42 -4.29
CA VAL A 217 1.56 -23.91 -4.41
C VAL A 217 2.12 -24.22 -5.81
N ALA A 218 2.03 -25.48 -6.25
CA ALA A 218 2.51 -25.90 -7.57
C ALA A 218 1.80 -25.16 -8.70
N LEU A 219 0.47 -25.02 -8.63
CA LEU A 219 -0.32 -24.31 -9.65
C LEU A 219 0.02 -22.81 -9.71
N VAL A 220 0.33 -22.18 -8.56
CA VAL A 220 0.78 -20.79 -8.52
C VAL A 220 2.15 -20.63 -9.18
N HIS A 221 3.11 -21.52 -8.90
CA HIS A 221 4.41 -21.51 -9.58
C HIS A 221 4.26 -21.72 -11.09
N GLU A 222 3.47 -22.71 -11.52
CA GLU A 222 3.23 -22.98 -12.93
C GLU A 222 2.55 -21.80 -13.64
N ALA A 223 1.56 -21.19 -12.99
CA ALA A 223 0.90 -20.00 -13.50
C ALA A 223 1.90 -18.85 -13.65
N ALA A 224 2.71 -18.55 -12.62
CA ALA A 224 3.68 -17.47 -12.67
C ALA A 224 4.76 -17.68 -13.75
N ALA A 225 5.29 -18.90 -13.88
CA ALA A 225 6.32 -19.25 -14.86
C ALA A 225 5.83 -19.20 -16.32
N SER A 226 4.54 -19.48 -16.54
CA SER A 226 3.95 -19.51 -17.88
C SER A 226 3.47 -18.14 -18.38
N VAL A 227 3.31 -17.14 -17.51
CA VAL A 227 2.90 -15.78 -17.95
C VAL A 227 3.99 -15.14 -18.80
N ARG A 228 3.64 -14.82 -20.04
CA ARG A 228 4.42 -13.97 -20.94
C ARG A 228 3.54 -12.85 -21.47
N LEU A 229 4.11 -11.67 -21.65
CA LEU A 229 3.45 -10.53 -22.28
C LEU A 229 4.44 -9.82 -23.20
N THR A 230 4.14 -9.81 -24.50
CA THR A 230 4.96 -9.15 -25.51
C THR A 230 4.45 -7.73 -25.75
N VAL A 231 5.34 -6.74 -25.69
CA VAL A 231 5.01 -5.31 -25.79
C VAL A 231 6.06 -4.57 -26.63
N PRO A 232 5.71 -3.48 -27.33
CA PRO A 232 6.68 -2.69 -28.06
C PRO A 232 7.62 -1.91 -27.12
N SER A 233 8.85 -1.66 -27.58
CA SER A 233 9.89 -0.84 -26.92
C SER A 233 10.12 0.50 -27.65
N PHE A 234 11.21 1.22 -27.30
CA PHE A 234 11.68 2.42 -28.01
C PHE A 234 11.96 2.06 -29.49
N GLY A 235 11.04 2.41 -30.40
CA GLY A 235 11.18 2.09 -31.83
C GLY A 235 10.36 0.90 -32.32
N GLY A 236 9.50 0.31 -31.48
CA GLY A 236 8.51 -0.68 -31.93
C GLY A 236 8.94 -2.14 -31.81
N GLU A 237 10.23 -2.40 -31.55
CA GLU A 237 10.73 -3.76 -31.33
C GLU A 237 10.04 -4.43 -30.14
N LEU A 238 9.73 -5.72 -30.30
CA LEU A 238 8.94 -6.46 -29.33
C LEU A 238 9.79 -7.02 -28.19
N VAL A 239 9.40 -6.67 -26.96
CA VAL A 239 10.01 -7.14 -25.71
C VAL A 239 9.07 -8.08 -24.98
N ALA A 240 9.55 -9.28 -24.64
CA ALA A 240 8.82 -10.23 -23.82
C ALA A 240 9.04 -9.93 -22.32
N LEU A 241 7.95 -9.65 -21.62
CA LEU A 241 7.88 -9.47 -20.17
C LEU A 241 7.39 -10.76 -19.49
N ARG A 242 7.98 -11.07 -18.33
CA ARG A 242 7.66 -12.23 -17.48
C ARG A 242 7.93 -11.91 -16.02
N PHE A 243 7.37 -12.69 -15.10
CA PHE A 243 7.80 -12.67 -13.70
C PHE A 243 9.24 -13.18 -13.56
N GLY A 244 9.91 -12.76 -12.48
CA GLY A 244 11.22 -13.27 -12.11
C GLY A 244 11.15 -14.73 -11.63
N THR A 245 12.30 -15.39 -11.56
CA THR A 245 12.41 -16.75 -11.01
C THR A 245 12.28 -16.80 -9.50
N GLN A 246 12.47 -15.67 -8.82
CA GLN A 246 12.32 -15.53 -7.37
C GLN A 246 10.84 -15.32 -7.01
N THR A 247 10.03 -16.36 -7.21
CA THR A 247 8.66 -16.44 -6.67
C THR A 247 8.69 -17.21 -5.36
N ASP A 248 8.19 -16.60 -4.29
CA ASP A 248 8.06 -17.25 -2.98
C ASP A 248 6.58 -17.55 -2.74
N VAL A 249 6.24 -18.82 -2.52
CA VAL A 249 4.87 -19.27 -2.33
C VAL A 249 4.84 -20.22 -1.15
N GLN A 250 4.20 -19.79 -0.07
CA GLN A 250 4.14 -20.54 1.18
C GLN A 250 2.70 -20.94 1.47
N PRO A 251 2.42 -22.21 1.83
CA PRO A 251 1.10 -22.58 2.31
C PRO A 251 0.80 -21.81 3.61
N LEU A 252 -0.45 -21.38 3.75
CA LEU A 252 -0.95 -20.82 5.00
C LEU A 252 -1.75 -21.92 5.71
N LEU A 253 -1.23 -22.38 6.84
CA LEU A 253 -1.92 -23.29 7.74
C LEU A 253 -2.63 -22.42 8.77
N ILE A 254 -3.95 -22.31 8.66
CA ILE A 254 -4.75 -21.52 9.58
C ILE A 254 -5.35 -22.47 10.59
N THR A 255 -4.67 -22.62 11.72
CA THR A 255 -5.20 -23.33 12.88
C THR A 255 -5.77 -22.30 13.85
N VAL A 256 -6.96 -22.56 14.40
CA VAL A 256 -7.57 -21.67 15.39
C VAL A 256 -6.62 -21.52 16.58
N GLY A 257 -6.22 -20.28 16.88
CA GLY A 257 -5.34 -19.96 18.02
C GLY A 257 -3.85 -19.80 17.72
N GLU A 258 -3.36 -20.15 16.52
CA GLU A 258 -1.92 -20.05 16.18
C GLU A 258 -1.50 -18.66 15.64
N GLY A 259 -2.46 -17.77 15.34
CA GLY A 259 -2.21 -16.35 15.05
C GLY A 259 -1.61 -16.03 13.67
N ASP A 260 -1.42 -17.03 12.81
CA ASP A 260 -0.87 -16.87 11.47
C ASP A 260 -1.74 -15.99 10.56
N ASP A 261 -3.07 -16.05 10.73
CA ASP A 261 -4.04 -15.18 10.08
C ASP A 261 -3.83 -13.70 10.40
N ARG A 262 -3.66 -13.37 11.69
CA ARG A 262 -3.39 -12.01 12.19
C ARG A 262 -2.02 -11.52 11.71
N ARG A 263 -1.01 -12.41 11.67
CA ARG A 263 0.33 -12.09 11.19
C ARG A 263 0.32 -11.69 9.71
N VAL A 264 -0.32 -12.49 8.85
CA VAL A 264 -0.44 -12.20 7.41
C VAL A 264 -1.27 -10.95 7.14
N ALA A 265 -2.39 -10.76 7.86
CA ALA A 265 -3.19 -9.55 7.75
C ALA A 265 -2.41 -8.29 8.14
N SER A 266 -1.65 -8.37 9.24
CA SER A 266 -0.77 -7.29 9.70
C SER A 266 0.35 -7.00 8.71
N TYR A 267 0.97 -8.05 8.16
CA TYR A 267 1.99 -7.93 7.12
C TYR A 267 1.45 -7.19 5.90
N LEU A 268 0.35 -7.63 5.30
CA LEU A 268 -0.23 -6.97 4.12
C LEU A 268 -0.70 -5.53 4.39
N ALA A 269 -1.32 -5.30 5.56
CA ALA A 269 -1.77 -3.97 5.96
C ALA A 269 -0.60 -2.96 6.09
N LYS A 270 0.58 -3.42 6.52
CA LYS A 270 1.79 -2.57 6.59
C LYS A 270 2.14 -1.98 5.22
N TYR A 271 2.08 -2.78 4.17
CA TYR A 271 2.54 -2.37 2.84
C TYR A 271 1.61 -1.43 2.10
N VAL A 272 0.30 -1.48 2.38
CA VAL A 272 -0.65 -0.62 1.67
C VAL A 272 -0.48 0.87 1.98
N THR A 273 0.29 1.19 3.02
CA THR A 273 0.59 2.57 3.43
C THR A 273 1.88 3.12 2.82
N LYS A 274 2.75 2.24 2.29
CA LYS A 274 4.02 2.64 1.65
C LYS A 274 3.78 3.43 0.37
N SER A 275 4.73 4.29 0.05
CA SER A 275 4.63 5.22 -1.06
C SER A 275 5.99 5.45 -1.72
N VAL A 276 5.96 6.09 -2.89
CA VAL A 276 7.16 6.59 -3.57
C VAL A 276 7.96 7.63 -2.76
N SER A 277 7.46 8.07 -1.60
CA SER A 277 8.21 8.95 -0.69
C SER A 277 9.51 8.32 -0.23
N ASP A 278 9.54 6.99 -0.13
CA ASP A 278 10.73 6.22 0.22
C ASP A 278 11.82 6.32 -0.87
N PHE A 279 11.46 6.86 -2.04
CA PHE A 279 12.35 7.13 -3.17
C PHE A 279 12.61 8.64 -3.36
N GLY A 280 12.26 9.47 -2.37
CA GLY A 280 12.41 10.94 -2.47
C GLY A 280 11.34 11.62 -3.31
N LEU A 281 10.29 10.91 -3.74
CA LEU A 281 9.25 11.48 -4.60
C LEU A 281 8.05 11.99 -3.83
N SER A 282 7.54 13.15 -4.27
CA SER A 282 6.24 13.64 -3.87
C SER A 282 5.14 12.69 -4.37
N PRO A 283 4.13 12.35 -3.55
CA PRO A 283 3.01 11.52 -3.98
C PRO A 283 2.01 12.28 -4.87
N ARG A 284 2.26 13.57 -5.14
CA ARG A 284 1.51 14.39 -6.10
C ARG A 284 2.04 14.15 -7.50
N ARG A 285 1.21 14.42 -8.52
CA ARG A 285 1.64 14.36 -9.92
C ARG A 285 2.87 15.24 -10.12
N ILE A 286 3.85 14.68 -10.82
CA ILE A 286 5.09 15.37 -11.20
C ILE A 286 4.90 15.82 -12.64
N SER A 287 5.19 17.09 -12.91
CA SER A 287 5.24 17.61 -14.28
C SER A 287 6.50 17.04 -14.97
N PRO A 288 6.43 16.61 -16.23
CA PRO A 288 7.61 16.18 -17.00
C PRO A 288 8.79 17.15 -16.92
N ARG A 289 8.51 18.46 -17.02
CA ARG A 289 9.52 19.52 -16.96
C ARG A 289 10.21 19.66 -15.60
N ALA A 290 9.54 19.21 -14.52
CA ALA A 290 10.09 19.32 -13.18
C ALA A 290 11.13 18.22 -12.88
N VAL A 291 11.15 17.12 -13.62
CA VAL A 291 12.02 15.95 -13.34
C VAL A 291 13.49 16.33 -13.25
N ALA A 292 13.97 17.20 -14.15
CA ALA A 292 15.36 17.66 -14.16
C ALA A 292 15.76 18.49 -12.93
N ALA A 293 14.80 19.15 -12.28
CA ALA A 293 15.03 20.00 -11.12
C ALA A 293 14.85 19.28 -9.77
N LEU A 294 14.42 18.00 -9.77
CA LEU A 294 14.25 17.25 -8.54
C LEU A 294 15.60 16.72 -8.03
N ASP A 295 15.85 16.94 -6.74
CA ASP A 295 16.94 16.30 -6.01
C ASP A 295 16.57 14.84 -5.74
N LEU A 296 17.01 13.96 -6.64
CA LEU A 296 16.70 12.53 -6.65
C LEU A 296 17.99 11.73 -6.75
N ARG A 297 17.97 10.55 -6.14
CA ARG A 297 19.01 9.54 -6.36
C ARG A 297 19.15 9.23 -7.86
N PRO A 298 20.37 8.97 -8.36
CA PRO A 298 20.61 8.71 -9.78
C PRO A 298 19.70 7.63 -10.36
N HIS A 299 19.54 6.50 -9.66
CA HIS A 299 18.67 5.42 -10.12
C HIS A 299 17.21 5.85 -10.32
N VAL A 300 16.66 6.60 -9.37
CA VAL A 300 15.26 7.08 -9.44
C VAL A 300 15.10 8.07 -10.59
N ARG A 301 16.08 8.96 -10.80
CA ARG A 301 16.10 9.90 -11.92
C ARG A 301 16.12 9.16 -13.26
N GLU A 302 16.96 8.14 -13.41
CA GLU A 302 17.02 7.33 -14.64
C GLU A 302 15.71 6.57 -14.92
N ILE A 303 15.03 6.07 -13.89
CA ILE A 303 13.69 5.47 -14.06
C ILE A 303 12.71 6.53 -14.62
N LEU A 304 12.69 7.73 -14.06
CA LEU A 304 11.79 8.79 -14.52
C LEU A 304 12.11 9.25 -15.95
N TRP A 305 13.39 9.38 -16.30
CA TRP A 305 13.80 9.68 -17.67
C TRP A 305 13.36 8.59 -18.63
N THR A 306 13.57 7.33 -18.28
CA THR A 306 13.13 6.20 -19.10
C THR A 306 11.60 6.21 -19.29
N VAL A 307 10.82 6.55 -18.26
CA VAL A 307 9.36 6.74 -18.37
C VAL A 307 9.02 7.86 -19.36
N LEU A 308 9.74 8.99 -19.30
CA LEU A 308 9.52 10.13 -20.21
C LEU A 308 9.86 9.77 -21.66
N THR A 309 11.02 9.15 -21.88
CA THR A 309 11.42 8.68 -23.20
C THR A 309 10.40 7.67 -23.75
N LEU A 310 9.83 6.80 -22.92
CA LEU A 310 8.81 5.82 -23.37
C LEU A 310 7.45 6.48 -23.62
N ALA A 311 7.21 7.66 -23.04
CA ALA A 311 6.01 8.43 -23.29
C ALA A 311 6.08 9.23 -24.61
N GLU A 312 7.27 9.35 -25.20
CA GLU A 312 7.48 10.02 -26.49
C GLU A 312 7.08 9.11 -27.67
N SER A 313 6.66 9.72 -28.78
CA SER A 313 6.10 9.01 -29.94
C SER A 313 7.12 8.03 -30.55
N PRO A 314 6.76 6.74 -30.77
CA PRO A 314 5.41 6.16 -30.84
C PRO A 314 4.88 5.52 -29.54
N GLY A 315 5.47 5.82 -28.38
CA GLY A 315 5.11 5.23 -27.09
C GLY A 315 3.85 5.82 -26.43
N PRO A 316 3.30 5.17 -25.39
CA PRO A 316 2.07 5.60 -24.72
C PRO A 316 2.28 6.88 -23.90
N SER A 317 1.94 8.03 -24.47
CA SER A 317 2.09 9.36 -23.85
C SER A 317 1.47 9.51 -22.45
N GLU A 318 0.48 8.67 -22.15
CA GLU A 318 -0.12 8.54 -20.82
C GLU A 318 0.88 8.12 -19.72
N MET A 319 2.01 7.49 -20.06
CA MET A 319 3.08 7.13 -19.10
C MET A 319 3.56 8.32 -18.27
N ALA A 320 3.69 9.49 -18.90
CA ALA A 320 4.11 10.73 -18.23
C ALA A 320 3.16 11.15 -17.08
N ARG A 321 1.90 10.69 -17.10
CA ARG A 321 0.92 10.95 -16.02
C ARG A 321 1.24 10.18 -14.74
N TRP A 322 2.12 9.18 -14.80
CA TRP A 322 2.44 8.22 -13.74
C TRP A 322 3.88 8.32 -13.23
N LEU A 323 4.57 9.45 -13.49
CA LEU A 323 5.91 9.72 -12.93
C LEU A 323 5.93 9.61 -11.40
N HIS A 324 4.89 10.13 -10.74
CA HIS A 324 4.72 10.07 -9.28
C HIS A 324 4.47 8.65 -8.72
N THR A 325 4.48 7.62 -9.56
CA THR A 325 4.39 6.21 -9.20
C THR A 325 5.46 5.37 -9.89
N LEU A 326 6.54 6.00 -10.40
CA LEU A 326 7.59 5.34 -11.19
C LEU A 326 7.05 4.55 -12.39
N GLY A 327 5.96 5.04 -12.99
CA GLY A 327 5.27 4.37 -14.11
C GLY A 327 4.24 3.31 -13.69
N TYR A 328 4.11 2.97 -12.40
CA TYR A 328 3.08 2.01 -11.98
C TYR A 328 1.68 2.64 -12.04
N ARG A 329 0.78 2.08 -12.86
CA ARG A 329 -0.56 2.62 -13.10
C ARG A 329 -1.72 1.83 -12.47
N GLY A 330 -1.41 0.81 -11.67
CA GLY A 330 -2.42 -0.08 -11.09
C GLY A 330 -2.92 0.35 -9.71
N HIS A 331 -3.91 -0.38 -9.22
CA HIS A 331 -4.34 -0.28 -7.82
C HIS A 331 -3.39 -1.06 -6.92
N ILE A 332 -2.98 -0.43 -5.82
CA ILE A 332 -2.11 -1.03 -4.81
C ILE A 332 -2.78 -2.23 -4.16
N THR A 333 -4.08 -2.14 -3.85
CA THR A 333 -4.83 -3.25 -3.24
C THR A 333 -6.02 -3.60 -4.10
N THR A 334 -6.16 -4.88 -4.45
CA THR A 334 -7.35 -5.40 -5.14
C THR A 334 -7.69 -6.77 -4.58
N LYS A 335 -8.98 -7.10 -4.52
CA LYS A 335 -9.45 -8.43 -4.12
C LYS A 335 -10.53 -8.94 -5.07
N THR A 336 -10.75 -10.25 -5.07
CA THR A 336 -11.94 -10.83 -5.69
C THR A 336 -13.19 -10.42 -4.91
N ARG A 337 -14.35 -10.39 -5.59
CA ARG A 337 -15.62 -9.97 -4.97
C ARG A 337 -15.96 -10.82 -3.74
N ALA A 338 -15.84 -12.14 -3.86
CA ALA A 338 -16.14 -13.12 -2.82
C ALA A 338 -15.04 -13.30 -1.75
N TYR A 339 -13.97 -12.50 -1.76
CA TYR A 339 -12.87 -12.69 -0.82
C TYR A 339 -13.25 -12.31 0.63
N SER A 340 -13.93 -11.18 0.82
CA SER A 340 -14.32 -10.63 2.13
C SER A 340 -15.30 -9.45 1.94
N THR A 341 -15.62 -8.71 3.02
CA THR A 341 -16.39 -7.46 3.00
C THR A 341 -15.78 -6.38 2.09
N THR A 342 -16.32 -5.15 2.08
CA THR A 342 -15.82 -4.07 1.24
C THR A 342 -15.37 -2.86 2.06
N MET A 343 -14.47 -2.05 1.48
CA MET A 343 -14.12 -0.74 2.05
C MET A 343 -15.35 0.16 2.24
N GLY A 344 -16.38 0.00 1.40
CA GLY A 344 -17.65 0.73 1.52
C GLY A 344 -18.42 0.29 2.77
N ALA A 345 -18.59 -1.01 2.95
CA ALA A 345 -19.26 -1.58 4.12
C ALA A 345 -18.55 -1.21 5.43
N LEU A 346 -17.21 -1.30 5.49
CA LEU A 346 -16.43 -0.86 6.65
C LEU A 346 -16.57 0.64 6.97
N ARG A 347 -16.83 1.47 5.95
CA ARG A 347 -17.10 2.90 6.15
C ARG A 347 -18.52 3.15 6.64
N ALA A 348 -19.51 2.41 6.12
CA ALA A 348 -20.90 2.47 6.54
C ALA A 348 -21.04 2.06 8.02
N HIS A 349 -20.49 0.90 8.39
CA HIS A 349 -20.49 0.41 9.77
C HIS A 349 -19.88 1.42 10.76
N ARG A 350 -18.75 2.05 10.40
CA ARG A 350 -18.17 3.13 11.23
C ARG A 350 -18.96 4.42 11.24
N ALA A 351 -19.75 4.70 10.21
CA ALA A 351 -20.63 5.87 10.20
C ALA A 351 -21.80 5.62 11.16
N GLU A 352 -22.45 4.46 11.06
CA GLU A 352 -23.51 4.01 11.98
C GLU A 352 -23.04 3.99 13.43
N TRP A 353 -21.90 3.35 13.72
CA TRP A 353 -21.34 3.32 15.07
C TRP A 353 -21.09 4.73 15.63
N ARG A 354 -20.56 5.65 14.81
CA ARG A 354 -20.34 7.04 15.24
C ARG A 354 -21.66 7.79 15.47
N SER A 355 -22.67 7.56 14.64
CA SER A 355 -23.99 8.16 14.81
C SER A 355 -24.68 7.65 16.07
N ALA A 356 -24.56 6.35 16.38
CA ALA A 356 -25.13 5.75 17.59
C ALA A 356 -24.47 6.29 18.86
N GLN A 357 -23.14 6.46 18.85
CA GLN A 357 -22.41 7.06 19.97
C GLN A 357 -22.76 8.54 20.15
N ALA A 358 -22.87 9.30 19.05
CA ALA A 358 -23.28 10.71 19.13
C ALA A 358 -24.74 10.89 19.60
N GLY A 359 -25.64 9.97 19.26
CA GLY A 359 -27.02 9.97 19.74
C GLY A 359 -27.20 9.53 21.19
N ALA A 360 -26.17 8.95 21.82
CA ALA A 360 -26.18 8.62 23.25
C ALA A 360 -25.70 9.80 24.12
N ASP A 361 -24.96 10.75 23.54
CA ASP A 361 -24.35 11.89 24.24
C ASP A 361 -25.05 13.25 23.98
N ASP A 362 -26.12 13.31 23.17
CA ASP A 362 -26.68 14.59 22.71
C ASP A 362 -28.21 14.57 22.45
N ASP A 363 -28.97 15.13 23.40
CA ASP A 363 -30.36 15.61 23.24
C ASP A 363 -30.44 16.97 22.47
N GLY A 364 -29.38 17.42 21.79
CA GLY A 364 -29.21 18.82 21.35
C GLY A 364 -28.74 19.14 19.92
N ALA A 365 -28.35 18.22 19.02
CA ALA A 365 -27.87 18.59 17.67
C ALA A 365 -28.80 18.24 16.50
N GLY A 366 -29.88 19.02 16.35
CA GLY A 366 -30.69 19.09 15.13
C GLY A 366 -30.02 19.80 13.92
N ALA A 367 -28.78 20.29 14.04
CA ALA A 367 -28.21 21.27 13.11
C ALA A 367 -27.66 20.73 11.77
N ASN A 368 -27.55 19.41 11.59
CA ASN A 368 -27.01 18.80 10.36
C ASN A 368 -28.06 18.03 9.53
N ARG A 369 -29.32 18.00 9.98
CA ARG A 369 -30.43 17.39 9.23
C ARG A 369 -30.89 18.39 8.15
N GLY A 370 -30.56 18.12 6.89
CA GLY A 370 -31.07 18.88 5.73
C GLY A 370 -30.04 19.53 4.80
N ILE A 371 -28.72 19.31 5.00
CA ILE A 371 -27.71 19.82 4.05
C ILE A 371 -27.64 18.92 2.82
N ASN A 372 -28.27 19.36 1.73
CA ASN A 372 -28.36 18.58 0.48
C ASN A 372 -27.14 18.74 -0.44
N GLU A 373 -26.35 19.81 -0.28
CA GLU A 373 -25.21 20.08 -1.17
C GLU A 373 -23.98 20.56 -0.40
N TRP A 374 -22.83 19.95 -0.70
CA TRP A 374 -21.53 20.33 -0.18
C TRP A 374 -20.64 20.87 -1.29
N ARG A 375 -20.17 22.11 -1.12
CA ARG A 375 -19.18 22.74 -2.01
C ARG A 375 -17.77 22.58 -1.48
N PHE A 376 -16.86 22.11 -2.32
CA PHE A 376 -15.43 22.06 -2.02
C PHE A 376 -14.84 23.46 -1.82
N ILE A 377 -14.02 23.63 -0.78
CA ILE A 377 -13.31 24.89 -0.47
C ILE A 377 -11.81 24.72 -0.68
N LYS A 378 -11.19 23.82 0.09
CA LYS A 378 -9.74 23.57 0.02
C LYS A 378 -9.35 22.21 0.59
N VAL A 379 -8.10 21.83 0.34
CA VAL A 379 -7.42 20.72 1.02
C VAL A 379 -6.33 21.29 1.93
N GLY A 380 -6.31 20.84 3.17
CA GLY A 380 -5.27 21.18 4.12
C GLY A 380 -5.66 22.25 5.14
N HIS A 381 -4.91 22.25 6.23
CA HIS A 381 -4.96 23.28 7.25
C HIS A 381 -4.50 24.63 6.71
N ARG A 382 -4.73 25.72 7.45
CA ARG A 382 -4.35 27.07 7.01
C ARG A 382 -2.83 27.24 6.88
N ASN A 383 -2.08 26.59 7.77
CA ASN A 383 -0.62 26.67 7.84
C ASN A 383 -0.02 25.39 8.44
N GLU A 384 1.31 25.32 8.50
CA GLU A 384 2.01 24.14 9.02
C GLU A 384 1.84 23.98 10.54
N GLY A 385 1.64 25.07 11.29
CA GLY A 385 1.34 25.01 12.73
C GLY A 385 0.04 24.26 13.04
N GLU A 386 -1.05 24.61 12.37
CA GLU A 386 -2.33 23.89 12.46
C GLU A 386 -2.19 22.41 12.03
N ARG A 387 -1.42 22.16 10.96
CA ARG A 387 -1.13 20.80 10.50
C ARG A 387 -0.35 20.00 11.54
N LEU A 388 0.61 20.61 12.22
CA LEU A 388 1.39 19.95 13.27
C LEU A 388 0.51 19.62 14.48
N LEU A 389 -0.34 20.55 14.92
CA LEU A 389 -1.31 20.32 15.99
C LEU A 389 -2.17 19.08 15.72
N ALA A 390 -2.74 18.98 14.51
CA ALA A 390 -3.52 17.81 14.11
C ALA A 390 -2.67 16.52 14.11
N LYS A 391 -1.45 16.55 13.57
CA LYS A 391 -0.55 15.38 13.54
C LYS A 391 -0.18 14.89 14.95
N THR A 392 0.10 15.81 15.87
CA THR A 392 0.48 15.47 17.25
C THR A 392 -0.70 14.88 18.01
N ALA A 393 -1.91 15.41 17.83
CA ALA A 393 -3.11 14.80 18.41
C ALA A 393 -3.40 13.41 17.85
N ASP A 394 -3.27 13.19 16.54
CA ASP A 394 -3.36 11.84 15.96
C ASP A 394 -2.35 10.87 16.62
N ALA A 395 -1.08 11.30 16.74
CA ALA A 395 -0.04 10.48 17.36
C ALA A 395 -0.41 10.10 18.80
N ARG A 396 -0.86 11.07 19.60
CA ARG A 396 -1.32 10.83 20.99
C ARG A 396 -2.51 9.88 21.02
N THR A 397 -3.56 10.13 20.22
CA THR A 397 -4.74 9.26 20.17
C THR A 397 -4.39 7.82 19.76
N ARG A 398 -3.47 7.64 18.82
CA ARG A 398 -3.02 6.30 18.42
C ARG A 398 -2.21 5.62 19.52
N ALA A 399 -1.31 6.33 20.19
CA ALA A 399 -0.56 5.80 21.32
C ALA A 399 -1.49 5.38 22.46
N SER A 400 -2.46 6.21 22.84
CA SER A 400 -3.45 5.86 23.87
C SER A 400 -4.29 4.64 23.51
N ARG A 401 -4.69 4.48 22.23
CA ARG A 401 -5.42 3.28 21.78
C ARG A 401 -4.56 2.03 21.80
N LEU A 402 -3.26 2.15 21.57
CA LEU A 402 -2.34 1.02 21.65
C LEU A 402 -2.17 0.59 23.10
N ALA A 403 -1.88 1.53 24.00
CA ALA A 403 -1.76 1.28 25.44
C ALA A 403 -3.04 0.63 25.99
N ALA A 404 -4.23 1.16 25.68
CA ALA A 404 -5.50 0.58 26.13
C ALA A 404 -5.71 -0.86 25.62
N ARG A 405 -5.21 -1.21 24.43
CA ARG A 405 -5.27 -2.58 23.90
C ARG A 405 -4.29 -3.50 24.60
N GLU A 406 -3.08 -3.01 24.89
CA GLU A 406 -2.05 -3.76 25.62
C GLU A 406 -2.53 -4.06 27.04
N GLU A 407 -3.09 -3.07 27.74
CA GLU A 407 -3.73 -3.25 29.05
C GLU A 407 -4.89 -4.25 29.00
N SER A 408 -5.79 -4.12 28.02
CA SER A 408 -6.91 -5.07 27.84
C SER A 408 -6.44 -6.50 27.53
N ALA A 409 -5.29 -6.65 26.86
CA ALA A 409 -4.71 -7.96 26.55
C ALA A 409 -4.03 -8.58 27.78
N CYS A 410 -3.32 -7.78 28.59
CA CYS A 410 -2.73 -8.23 29.86
C CYS A 410 -3.79 -8.61 30.91
N GLY A 411 -4.97 -7.97 30.89
CA GLY A 411 -6.07 -8.32 31.80
C GLY A 411 -6.77 -9.66 31.47
N GLY A 412 -6.46 -10.29 30.33
CA GLY A 412 -7.14 -11.51 29.84
C GLY A 412 -6.42 -12.83 30.12
N SER A 413 -5.16 -12.81 30.56
CA SER A 413 -4.41 -14.02 30.92
C SER A 413 -3.15 -13.65 31.72
N GLU A 414 -3.04 -14.23 32.92
CA GLU A 414 -1.85 -14.28 33.78
C GLU A 414 -1.38 -12.94 34.41
N CYS A 415 -2.06 -12.52 35.48
CA CYS A 415 -1.45 -11.69 36.53
C CYS A 415 -1.82 -12.18 37.95
N GLU A 416 -2.03 -13.49 38.10
CA GLU A 416 -2.09 -14.17 39.39
C GLU A 416 -1.17 -15.39 39.32
N ARG A 417 0.14 -15.15 39.42
CA ARG A 417 1.13 -16.06 40.01
C ARG A 417 2.50 -15.38 39.94
N GLU A 418 2.88 -14.80 41.07
CA GLU A 418 4.23 -14.69 41.66
C GLU A 418 4.27 -13.41 42.53
N GLY A 419 3.72 -13.57 43.73
CA GLY A 419 4.16 -12.87 44.93
C GLY A 419 4.90 -13.85 45.82
#